data_AF-A0A5E7ME55-F1
#
_entry.id   AF-A0A5E7ME55-F1
#
_cell.length_a   1.000
_cell.length_b   1.000
_cell.length_c   1.000
_cell.angle_alpha   90.00
_cell.angle_beta   90.00
_cell.angle_gamma   90.00
#
_symmetry.space_group_name_H-M   'P 1'
#
loop_
_entity.id
_entity.type
_entity.pdbx_description
1 polymer ?
#
loop_
_entity_poly.entity_id
_entity_poly.type
_entity_poly.pdbx_seq_one_letter_code
_entity_poly.pdbx_strand_id
1 'polypeptide(L)'
;MNDKAAKKLAEGELARKGRALQSIKEILGLTDETYQSWLNSMTENERATHDVEVERYMVTCTIMSAEYVQWSSQLLLAAPEGVESENTYQSSLLAPMGAVLLNALEKNPGKAVPQHLRGAANQIKKLVDAKQRFLTELHKNLREEEKATYGDLLKICDPLLCAMPDLALYETFYRLNLAWDFRAKLLVRPQDGVPEHQIDEAVARAYRRTTELSSIAVQRVLESSATPEKDSLAARLMLATMVNRSHWELLEFERMEQIATQSLSKLVRGLQRIGNRLAPAYLEKEAFKDWLIKQFSQQDFLGEAGWRPLKPQHLERFYTQAGWVLEWEKFDFVEHEEKREVLLNMCALHLAWSYCSGEKHDLRVPDIKDFDLVNGREIESGEQVPLTRIMCQQRQLNTMLRSHQHYELNPQKLETYTKCNRDGRRQNMKFIRTNLHTLSLAQWKSLTRGVWEILAPLLLKRGEL
;
A
#
# COMPACT_ATOMS: atom_id res chain seq x y z
N MET A 1 -4.90 31.62 -12.54
CA MET A 1 -4.68 30.46 -13.45
C MET A 1 -5.83 30.41 -14.42
N ASN A 2 -5.58 30.37 -15.73
CA ASN A 2 -6.63 30.03 -16.69
C ASN A 2 -6.98 28.55 -16.49
N ASP A 3 -8.25 28.26 -16.16
CA ASP A 3 -8.78 26.91 -16.06
C ASP A 3 -8.72 26.26 -17.46
N LYS A 4 -7.71 25.42 -17.67
CA LYS A 4 -7.50 24.73 -18.95
C LYS A 4 -8.66 23.80 -19.27
N ALA A 5 -9.32 23.25 -18.27
CA ALA A 5 -10.51 22.43 -18.45
C ALA A 5 -11.69 23.27 -18.95
N ALA A 6 -11.94 24.43 -18.34
CA ALA A 6 -12.99 25.35 -18.79
C ALA A 6 -12.76 25.81 -20.23
N LYS A 7 -11.50 26.08 -20.61
CA LYS A 7 -11.14 26.44 -21.99
C LYS A 7 -11.47 25.30 -22.98
N LYS A 8 -11.04 24.06 -22.70
CA LYS A 8 -11.34 22.91 -23.57
C LYS A 8 -12.84 22.69 -23.76
N LEU A 9 -13.61 22.80 -22.67
CA LEU A 9 -15.07 22.67 -22.74
C LEU A 9 -15.70 23.80 -23.55
N ALA A 10 -15.23 25.04 -23.39
CA ALA A 10 -15.69 26.18 -24.18
C ALA A 10 -15.34 26.07 -25.67
N GLU A 11 -14.24 25.40 -26.00
CA GLU A 11 -13.82 25.07 -27.38
C GLU A 11 -14.60 23.87 -27.95
N GLY A 12 -15.53 23.28 -27.19
CA GLY A 12 -16.34 22.14 -27.62
C GLY A 12 -15.59 20.81 -27.61
N GLU A 13 -14.40 20.74 -26.99
CA GLU A 13 -13.66 19.50 -26.86
C GLU A 13 -14.36 18.54 -25.89
N LEU A 14 -14.69 17.35 -26.37
CA LEU A 14 -15.23 16.26 -25.55
C LEU A 14 -14.41 14.98 -25.71
N ALA A 15 -14.18 14.28 -24.60
CA ALA A 15 -13.60 12.96 -24.63
C ALA A 15 -14.46 12.03 -25.51
N ARG A 16 -13.82 11.24 -26.37
CA ARG A 16 -14.53 10.29 -27.24
C ARG A 16 -15.31 9.28 -26.39
N LYS A 17 -16.59 9.03 -26.72
CA LYS A 17 -17.46 8.09 -25.99
C LYS A 17 -16.79 6.73 -25.78
N GLY A 18 -16.13 6.17 -26.79
CA GLY A 18 -15.39 4.91 -26.67
C GLY A 18 -14.28 4.91 -25.60
N ARG A 19 -13.56 6.03 -25.40
CA ARG A 19 -12.56 6.15 -24.33
C ARG A 19 -13.20 6.26 -22.94
N ALA A 20 -14.31 7.00 -22.84
CA ALA A 20 -15.06 7.11 -21.59
C ALA A 20 -15.63 5.74 -21.18
N LEU A 21 -16.21 4.99 -22.13
CA LEU A 21 -16.69 3.62 -21.89
C LEU A 21 -15.56 2.68 -21.48
N GLN A 22 -14.38 2.79 -22.11
CA GLN A 22 -13.21 2.01 -21.69
C GLN A 22 -12.81 2.33 -20.25
N SER A 23 -12.73 3.61 -19.90
CA SER A 23 -12.41 4.04 -18.52
C SER A 23 -13.46 3.55 -17.51
N ILE A 24 -14.75 3.59 -17.84
CA ILE A 24 -15.82 3.06 -16.98
C ILE A 24 -15.61 1.56 -16.74
N LYS A 25 -15.37 0.79 -17.80
CA LYS A 25 -15.12 -0.65 -17.70
C LYS A 25 -13.90 -0.95 -16.82
N GLU A 26 -12.80 -0.24 -17.03
CA GLU A 26 -11.57 -0.46 -16.26
C GLU A 26 -11.73 -0.09 -14.77
N ILE A 27 -12.40 1.03 -14.46
CA ILE A 27 -12.65 1.44 -13.07
C ILE A 27 -13.59 0.44 -12.38
N LEU A 28 -14.64 -0.01 -13.07
CA LEU A 28 -15.63 -0.95 -12.54
C LEU A 28 -15.21 -2.42 -12.66
N GLY A 29 -14.01 -2.72 -13.18
CA GLY A 29 -13.54 -4.09 -13.37
C GLY A 29 -14.41 -4.95 -14.29
N LEU A 30 -15.01 -4.35 -15.32
CA LEU A 30 -15.92 -5.01 -16.26
C LEU A 30 -15.19 -5.37 -17.56
N THR A 31 -15.43 -6.58 -18.06
CA THR A 31 -15.13 -6.99 -19.45
C THR A 31 -16.17 -6.41 -20.42
N ASP A 32 -15.92 -6.52 -21.72
CA ASP A 32 -16.92 -6.15 -22.72
C ASP A 32 -18.19 -6.99 -22.59
N GLU A 33 -18.08 -8.30 -22.36
CA GLU A 33 -19.27 -9.16 -22.21
C GLU A 33 -20.08 -8.80 -20.96
N THR A 34 -19.40 -8.58 -19.82
CA THR A 34 -20.07 -8.25 -18.56
C THR A 34 -20.68 -6.84 -18.59
N TYR A 35 -20.04 -5.89 -19.27
CA TYR A 35 -20.62 -4.57 -19.50
C TYR A 35 -21.87 -4.65 -20.38
N GLN A 36 -21.84 -5.42 -21.47
CA GLN A 36 -23.03 -5.62 -22.31
C GLN A 36 -24.15 -6.35 -21.56
N SER A 37 -23.82 -7.38 -20.76
CA SER A 37 -24.80 -8.05 -19.90
C SER A 37 -25.43 -7.08 -18.90
N TRP A 38 -24.65 -6.15 -18.33
CA TRP A 38 -25.16 -5.12 -17.43
C TRP A 38 -26.13 -4.18 -18.15
N LEU A 39 -25.78 -3.70 -19.35
CA LEU A 39 -26.68 -2.88 -20.16
C LEU A 39 -27.97 -3.62 -20.55
N ASN A 40 -27.87 -4.90 -20.89
CA ASN A 40 -29.03 -5.71 -21.27
C ASN A 40 -29.95 -6.03 -20.09
N SER A 41 -29.45 -5.93 -18.86
CA SER A 41 -30.26 -6.06 -17.64
C SER A 41 -31.03 -4.78 -17.27
N MET A 42 -30.80 -3.68 -17.99
CA MET A 42 -31.49 -2.41 -17.76
C MET A 42 -32.80 -2.35 -18.55
N THR A 43 -33.82 -1.74 -17.95
CA THR A 43 -35.01 -1.29 -18.68
C THR A 43 -34.65 -0.16 -19.65
N GLU A 44 -35.53 0.15 -20.60
CA GLU A 44 -35.29 1.25 -21.56
C GLU A 44 -35.05 2.61 -20.87
N ASN A 45 -35.80 2.90 -19.81
CA ASN A 45 -35.66 4.15 -19.06
C ASN A 45 -34.33 4.21 -18.28
N GLU A 46 -33.92 3.09 -17.68
CA GLU A 46 -32.62 2.97 -17.01
C GLU A 46 -31.48 3.14 -18.02
N ARG A 47 -31.63 2.57 -19.23
CA ARG A 47 -30.64 2.68 -20.31
C ARG A 47 -30.50 4.11 -20.81
N ALA A 48 -31.63 4.80 -21.03
CA ALA A 48 -31.63 6.21 -21.41
C ALA A 48 -30.96 7.09 -20.34
N THR A 49 -31.25 6.83 -19.07
CA THR A 49 -30.60 7.52 -17.94
C THR A 49 -29.10 7.26 -17.92
N HIS A 50 -28.68 6.01 -18.11
CA HIS A 50 -27.27 5.63 -18.16
C HIS A 50 -26.52 6.30 -19.31
N ASP A 51 -27.11 6.40 -20.51
CA ASP A 51 -26.49 7.11 -21.64
C ASP A 51 -26.25 8.60 -21.31
N VAL A 52 -27.20 9.26 -20.66
CA VAL A 52 -27.04 10.65 -20.18
C VAL A 52 -25.93 10.75 -19.13
N GLU A 53 -25.83 9.77 -18.22
CA GLU A 53 -24.75 9.72 -17.22
C GLU A 53 -23.38 9.49 -17.87
N VAL A 54 -23.30 8.69 -18.93
CA VAL A 54 -22.07 8.50 -19.72
C VAL A 54 -21.63 9.82 -20.39
N GLU A 55 -22.57 10.60 -20.92
CA GLU A 55 -22.26 11.92 -21.50
C GLU A 55 -21.72 12.90 -20.45
N ARG A 56 -22.30 12.93 -19.25
CA ARG A 56 -21.75 13.70 -18.11
C ARG A 56 -20.36 13.22 -17.72
N TYR A 57 -20.12 11.92 -17.77
CA TYR A 57 -18.80 11.35 -17.51
C TYR A 57 -17.77 11.70 -18.62
N MET A 58 -18.19 11.84 -19.87
CA MET A 58 -17.30 12.33 -20.94
C MET A 58 -16.79 13.75 -20.65
N VAL A 59 -17.64 14.63 -20.09
CA VAL A 59 -17.22 15.96 -19.62
C VAL A 59 -16.18 15.84 -18.51
N THR A 60 -16.41 14.94 -17.54
CA THR A 60 -15.46 14.66 -16.46
C THR A 60 -14.11 14.20 -17.02
N CYS A 61 -14.11 13.27 -17.99
CA CYS A 61 -12.90 12.83 -18.68
C CYS A 61 -12.15 13.98 -19.37
N THR A 62 -12.88 14.90 -20.02
CA THR A 62 -12.28 16.08 -20.65
C THR A 62 -11.59 16.97 -19.61
N ILE A 63 -12.28 17.29 -18.50
CA ILE A 63 -11.76 18.11 -17.41
C ILE A 63 -10.46 17.49 -16.89
N MET A 64 -10.51 16.19 -16.57
CA MET A 64 -9.36 15.50 -16.02
C MET A 64 -8.18 15.45 -17.00
N SER A 65 -8.43 15.28 -18.30
CA SER A 65 -7.38 15.31 -19.34
C SER A 65 -6.68 16.66 -19.47
N ALA A 66 -7.32 17.75 -19.05
CA ALA A 66 -6.77 19.10 -19.09
C ALA A 66 -5.87 19.38 -17.88
N GLU A 67 -6.26 18.85 -16.71
CA GLU A 67 -5.56 19.03 -15.43
C GLU A 67 -4.37 18.09 -15.28
N TYR A 68 -4.56 16.81 -15.62
CA TYR A 68 -3.53 15.79 -15.48
C TYR A 68 -3.62 14.79 -16.64
N VAL A 69 -2.69 14.88 -17.59
CA VAL A 69 -2.70 14.04 -18.81
C VAL A 69 -2.71 12.53 -18.48
N GLN A 70 -2.19 12.14 -17.32
CA GLN A 70 -2.14 10.77 -16.81
C GLN A 70 -3.26 10.47 -15.78
N TRP A 71 -4.41 11.14 -15.84
CA TRP A 71 -5.48 10.99 -14.83
C TRP A 71 -6.12 9.60 -14.78
N SER A 72 -5.88 8.74 -15.77
CA SER A 72 -6.04 7.28 -15.67
C SER A 72 -4.96 6.66 -14.77
N SER A 73 -4.78 7.26 -13.59
CA SER A 73 -3.85 6.73 -12.59
C SER A 73 -4.34 5.37 -12.13
N GLN A 74 -3.41 4.51 -11.70
CA GLN A 74 -3.72 3.18 -11.20
C GLN A 74 -4.83 3.22 -10.14
N LEU A 75 -4.86 4.23 -9.27
CA LEU A 75 -5.83 4.37 -8.18
C LEU A 75 -7.30 4.42 -8.60
N LEU A 76 -7.59 4.79 -9.84
CA LEU A 76 -8.95 4.77 -10.35
C LEU A 76 -9.31 3.38 -10.91
N LEU A 77 -8.33 2.69 -11.49
CA LEU A 77 -8.53 1.47 -12.27
C LEU A 77 -8.53 0.23 -11.37
N ALA A 78 -9.23 -0.82 -11.80
CA ALA A 78 -9.18 -2.11 -11.13
C ALA A 78 -7.74 -2.63 -11.06
N ALA A 79 -7.34 -3.10 -9.89
CA ALA A 79 -6.00 -3.64 -9.64
C ALA A 79 -5.88 -5.10 -10.12
N PRO A 80 -4.72 -5.54 -10.63
CA PRO A 80 -4.47 -6.94 -10.99
C PRO A 80 -4.44 -7.85 -9.75
N GLU A 81 -4.52 -9.17 -9.94
CA GLU A 81 -4.56 -10.14 -8.83
C GLU A 81 -3.26 -10.26 -8.04
N GLY A 82 -2.15 -9.82 -8.62
CA GLY A 82 -0.86 -9.82 -7.96
C GLY A 82 0.12 -8.88 -8.63
N VAL A 83 1.35 -8.89 -8.12
CA VAL A 83 2.45 -8.11 -8.66
C VAL A 83 3.03 -8.86 -9.87
N GLU A 84 2.54 -8.57 -11.07
CA GLU A 84 3.00 -9.26 -12.30
C GLU A 84 4.38 -8.80 -12.78
N SER A 85 4.87 -7.63 -12.31
CA SER A 85 6.24 -7.17 -12.56
C SER A 85 6.70 -6.16 -11.51
N GLU A 86 8.02 -5.97 -11.37
CA GLU A 86 8.60 -4.91 -10.52
C GLU A 86 8.32 -3.49 -11.06
N ASN A 87 7.91 -3.36 -12.33
CA ASN A 87 7.98 -2.13 -13.12
C ASN A 87 6.67 -1.36 -13.30
N THR A 88 5.62 -1.71 -12.57
CA THR A 88 4.39 -0.92 -12.51
C THR A 88 3.97 -0.84 -11.06
N TYR A 89 3.41 0.30 -10.63
CA TYR A 89 2.72 0.60 -9.35
C TYR A 89 3.26 1.86 -8.62
N GLN A 90 2.64 3.00 -8.92
CA GLN A 90 2.94 4.35 -8.42
C GLN A 90 2.45 4.59 -6.97
N SER A 91 2.08 3.53 -6.24
CA SER A 91 1.34 3.61 -4.97
C SER A 91 2.21 3.90 -3.73
N SER A 92 3.55 3.89 -3.86
CA SER A 92 4.48 4.18 -2.76
C SER A 92 4.33 5.60 -2.19
N LEU A 93 3.63 6.47 -2.91
CA LEU A 93 3.39 7.88 -2.57
C LEU A 93 2.12 8.13 -1.72
N LEU A 94 1.33 7.08 -1.42
CA LEU A 94 -0.06 7.23 -0.94
C LEU A 94 -0.26 6.82 0.52
N ALA A 95 0.66 5.99 1.03
CA ALA A 95 0.66 5.47 2.37
C ALA A 95 0.74 6.60 3.43
N PRO A 96 0.50 6.32 4.73
CA PRO A 96 0.65 7.28 5.83
C PRO A 96 1.90 8.15 5.77
N MET A 97 2.98 7.58 5.26
CA MET A 97 4.24 8.28 5.07
C MET A 97 4.19 9.46 4.09
N GLY A 98 3.36 9.39 3.05
CA GLY A 98 3.13 10.52 2.14
C GLY A 98 2.48 11.70 2.86
N ALA A 99 1.49 11.43 3.73
CA ALA A 99 0.86 12.45 4.57
C ALA A 99 1.86 13.02 5.59
N VAL A 100 2.68 12.17 6.21
CA VAL A 100 3.74 12.61 7.14
C VAL A 100 4.74 13.50 6.41
N LEU A 101 5.18 13.13 5.20
CA LEU A 101 6.08 13.93 4.37
C LEU A 101 5.47 15.30 4.06
N LEU A 102 4.23 15.35 3.56
CA LEU A 102 3.54 16.61 3.28
C LEU A 102 3.44 17.49 4.54
N ASN A 103 2.99 16.92 5.66
CA ASN A 103 2.90 17.63 6.94
C ASN A 103 4.26 18.14 7.44
N ALA A 104 5.33 17.35 7.29
CA ALA A 104 6.67 17.73 7.70
C ALA A 104 7.18 18.94 6.92
N LEU A 105 6.88 19.02 5.62
CA LEU A 105 7.22 20.17 4.78
C LEU A 105 6.42 21.41 5.16
N GLU A 106 5.12 21.26 5.42
CA GLU A 106 4.25 22.36 5.84
C GLU A 106 4.68 22.96 7.18
N LYS A 107 5.10 22.12 8.14
CA LYS A 107 5.51 22.56 9.49
C LYS A 107 6.92 23.13 9.57
N ASN A 108 7.74 22.98 8.54
CA ASN A 108 9.12 23.48 8.53
C ASN A 108 9.39 24.46 7.36
N PRO A 109 8.60 25.54 7.21
CA PRO A 109 8.82 26.51 6.15
C PRO A 109 10.17 27.21 6.38
N GLY A 110 11.06 27.14 5.40
CA GLY A 110 12.38 27.80 5.44
C GLY A 110 13.56 26.95 5.89
N LYS A 111 13.36 25.70 6.30
CA LYS A 111 14.48 24.74 6.41
C LYS A 111 14.88 24.27 5.02
N ALA A 112 16.17 24.01 4.83
CA ALA A 112 16.71 23.53 3.56
C ALA A 112 16.33 22.07 3.33
N VAL A 113 15.07 21.81 2.95
CA VAL A 113 14.61 20.48 2.55
C VAL A 113 15.26 20.12 1.20
N PRO A 114 15.94 18.97 1.08
CA PRO A 114 16.45 18.44 -0.16
C PRO A 114 15.46 18.38 -1.30
N GLN A 115 15.99 18.63 -2.49
CA GLN A 115 15.22 18.80 -3.71
C GLN A 115 14.39 17.58 -4.09
N HIS A 116 14.83 16.36 -3.76
CA HIS A 116 14.12 15.14 -4.11
C HIS A 116 12.93 14.86 -3.18
N LEU A 117 12.99 15.18 -1.88
CA LEU A 117 11.80 15.16 -1.02
C LEU A 117 10.77 16.20 -1.47
N ARG A 118 11.22 17.39 -1.87
CA ARG A 118 10.34 18.38 -2.52
C ARG A 118 9.77 17.86 -3.84
N GLY A 119 10.57 17.13 -4.62
CA GLY A 119 10.14 16.45 -5.85
C GLY A 119 9.06 15.41 -5.60
N ALA A 120 9.27 14.52 -4.63
CA ALA A 120 8.30 13.50 -4.22
C ALA A 120 7.01 14.13 -3.67
N ALA A 121 7.12 15.14 -2.80
CA ALA A 121 5.97 15.89 -2.30
C ALA A 121 5.19 16.60 -3.42
N ASN A 122 5.88 17.18 -4.41
CA ASN A 122 5.24 17.77 -5.58
C ASN A 122 4.52 16.73 -6.44
N GLN A 123 5.05 15.51 -6.55
CA GLN A 123 4.37 14.41 -7.25
C GLN A 123 3.13 13.95 -6.48
N ILE A 124 3.24 13.76 -5.16
CA ILE A 124 2.10 13.46 -4.28
C ILE A 124 1.03 14.53 -4.46
N LYS A 125 1.38 15.81 -4.32
CA LYS A 125 0.45 16.93 -4.43
C LYS A 125 -0.30 16.95 -5.77
N LYS A 126 0.40 16.72 -6.89
CA LYS A 126 -0.26 16.64 -8.20
C LYS A 126 -1.28 15.50 -8.29
N LEU A 127 -0.96 14.34 -7.73
CA LEU A 127 -1.86 13.19 -7.68
C LEU A 127 -3.07 13.46 -6.76
N VAL A 128 -2.83 14.11 -5.61
CA VAL A 128 -3.87 14.56 -4.68
C VAL A 128 -4.83 15.51 -5.36
N ASP A 129 -4.31 16.58 -5.97
CA ASP A 129 -5.13 17.60 -6.65
C ASP A 129 -5.96 16.96 -7.77
N ALA A 130 -5.37 16.04 -8.54
CA ALA A 130 -6.07 15.31 -9.61
C ALA A 130 -7.18 14.39 -9.05
N LYS A 131 -6.89 13.59 -8.01
CA LYS A 131 -7.91 12.71 -7.40
C LYS A 131 -9.03 13.53 -6.75
N GLN A 132 -8.70 14.61 -6.04
CA GLN A 132 -9.66 15.53 -5.44
C GLN A 132 -10.59 16.09 -6.52
N ARG A 133 -10.03 16.56 -7.63
CA ARG A 133 -10.82 17.10 -8.74
C ARG A 133 -11.72 16.04 -9.36
N PHE A 134 -11.21 14.83 -9.59
CA PHE A 134 -12.01 13.72 -10.12
C PHE A 134 -13.21 13.39 -9.24
N LEU A 135 -12.98 13.19 -7.93
CA LEU A 135 -14.06 12.92 -6.98
C LEU A 135 -15.05 14.09 -6.91
N THR A 136 -14.57 15.33 -7.02
CA THR A 136 -15.42 16.53 -7.00
C THR A 136 -16.36 16.56 -8.21
N GLU A 137 -15.85 16.25 -9.40
CA GLU A 137 -16.68 16.21 -10.61
C GLU A 137 -17.67 15.03 -10.58
N LEU A 138 -17.27 13.86 -10.09
CA LEU A 138 -18.20 12.75 -9.88
C LEU A 138 -19.30 13.11 -8.87
N HIS A 139 -18.95 13.74 -7.75
CA HIS A 139 -19.91 14.13 -6.73
C HIS A 139 -20.95 15.14 -7.27
N LYS A 140 -20.55 16.07 -8.15
CA LYS A 140 -21.49 16.98 -8.83
C LYS A 140 -22.51 16.23 -9.70
N ASN A 141 -22.07 15.14 -10.32
CA ASN A 141 -22.86 14.32 -11.24
C ASN A 141 -23.79 13.31 -10.54
N LEU A 142 -23.72 13.17 -9.22
CA LEU A 142 -24.67 12.37 -8.43
C LEU A 142 -26.12 12.87 -8.64
N ARG A 143 -27.08 11.94 -8.53
CA ARG A 143 -28.50 12.29 -8.55
C ARG A 143 -28.87 13.03 -7.26
N GLU A 144 -29.89 13.88 -7.30
CA GLU A 144 -30.28 14.69 -6.13
C GLU A 144 -30.74 13.83 -4.94
N GLU A 145 -31.44 12.72 -5.20
CA GLU A 145 -31.84 11.75 -4.17
C GLU A 145 -30.64 11.07 -3.52
N GLU A 146 -29.59 10.77 -4.29
CA GLU A 146 -28.35 10.19 -3.79
C GLU A 146 -27.60 11.18 -2.90
N LYS A 147 -27.51 12.45 -3.33
CA LYS A 147 -26.93 13.53 -2.53
C LYS A 147 -27.68 13.71 -1.22
N ALA A 148 -29.02 13.73 -1.27
CA ALA A 148 -29.85 13.88 -0.08
C ALA A 148 -29.71 12.70 0.91
N THR A 149 -29.57 11.48 0.40
CA THR A 149 -29.61 10.25 1.22
C THR A 149 -28.24 9.77 1.69
N TYR A 150 -27.21 10.00 0.87
CA TYR A 150 -25.84 9.46 1.02
C TYR A 150 -24.75 10.54 0.94
N GLY A 151 -25.09 11.81 0.76
CA GLY A 151 -24.11 12.89 0.56
C GLY A 151 -23.04 12.97 1.65
N ASP A 152 -23.41 12.76 2.91
CA ASP A 152 -22.43 12.74 4.02
C ASP A 152 -21.41 11.60 3.90
N LEU A 153 -21.83 10.44 3.39
CA LEU A 153 -21.00 9.26 3.18
C LEU A 153 -20.10 9.41 1.95
N LEU A 154 -20.60 10.08 0.92
CA LEU A 154 -19.88 10.36 -0.34
C LEU A 154 -19.10 11.68 -0.29
N LYS A 155 -19.13 12.40 0.84
CA LYS A 155 -18.38 13.62 1.03
C LYS A 155 -16.89 13.32 0.88
N ILE A 156 -16.23 14.14 0.06
CA ILE A 156 -14.79 14.05 -0.13
C ILE A 156 -14.11 14.57 1.13
N CYS A 157 -13.18 13.79 1.65
CA CYS A 157 -12.42 14.07 2.85
C CYS A 157 -10.95 13.68 2.67
N ASP A 158 -10.09 14.20 3.53
CA ASP A 158 -8.73 13.72 3.68
C ASP A 158 -8.71 12.66 4.79
N PRO A 159 -8.57 11.37 4.46
CA PRO A 159 -8.56 10.32 5.47
C PRO A 159 -7.36 10.51 6.41
N LEU A 160 -7.57 10.22 7.69
CA LEU A 160 -6.51 10.29 8.69
C LEU A 160 -5.33 9.41 8.25
N LEU A 161 -4.11 9.95 8.31
CA LEU A 161 -2.89 9.26 7.91
C LEU A 161 -2.91 8.77 6.45
N CYS A 162 -3.56 9.46 5.52
CA CYS A 162 -3.37 9.20 4.09
C CYS A 162 -3.02 10.48 3.35
N ALA A 163 -2.12 10.36 2.37
CA ALA A 163 -1.78 11.48 1.51
C ALA A 163 -2.90 11.80 0.50
N MET A 164 -3.76 10.83 0.17
CA MET A 164 -4.77 10.93 -0.89
C MET A 164 -6.18 11.19 -0.36
N PRO A 165 -6.93 12.12 -0.98
CA PRO A 165 -8.31 12.37 -0.63
C PRO A 165 -9.16 11.15 -0.98
N ASP A 166 -10.23 10.93 -0.23
CA ASP A 166 -11.17 9.83 -0.43
C ASP A 166 -12.57 10.21 0.04
N LEU A 167 -13.47 9.25 0.13
CA LEU A 167 -14.82 9.42 0.63
C LEU A 167 -14.86 9.17 2.15
N ALA A 168 -15.82 9.78 2.85
CA ALA A 168 -16.06 9.48 4.26
C ALA A 168 -16.32 7.98 4.50
N LEU A 169 -16.87 7.25 3.52
CA LEU A 169 -17.02 5.79 3.53
C LEU A 169 -15.70 5.01 3.69
N TYR A 170 -14.56 5.61 3.39
CA TYR A 170 -13.26 4.98 3.55
C TYR A 170 -13.00 4.56 5.01
N GLU A 171 -13.59 5.26 5.98
CA GLU A 171 -13.52 4.86 7.39
C GLU A 171 -14.20 3.51 7.64
N THR A 172 -15.37 3.28 7.06
CA THR A 172 -16.07 1.98 7.13
C THR A 172 -15.23 0.88 6.47
N PHE A 173 -14.66 1.17 5.31
CA PHE A 173 -13.72 0.26 4.64
C PHE A 173 -12.55 -0.11 5.56
N TYR A 174 -11.90 0.88 6.17
CA TYR A 174 -10.76 0.66 7.06
C TYR A 174 -11.12 -0.21 8.27
N ARG A 175 -12.29 0.01 8.87
CA ARG A 175 -12.80 -0.82 9.99
C ARG A 175 -13.04 -2.27 9.58
N LEU A 176 -13.53 -2.51 8.36
CA LEU A 176 -13.70 -3.87 7.82
C LEU A 176 -12.35 -4.55 7.58
N ASN A 177 -11.38 -3.83 7.03
CA ASN A 177 -10.02 -4.33 6.87
C ASN A 177 -9.37 -4.67 8.22
N LEU A 178 -9.56 -3.81 9.22
CA LEU A 178 -9.08 -4.02 10.58
C LEU A 178 -9.73 -5.25 11.24
N ALA A 179 -11.03 -5.47 11.02
CA ALA A 179 -11.73 -6.66 11.50
C ALA A 179 -11.15 -7.94 10.87
N TRP A 180 -10.86 -7.92 9.57
CA TRP A 180 -10.18 -9.03 8.90
C TRP A 180 -8.80 -9.28 9.52
N ASP A 181 -7.99 -8.22 9.71
CA ASP A 181 -6.64 -8.31 10.29
C ASP A 181 -6.66 -8.86 11.73
N PHE A 182 -7.61 -8.45 12.56
CA PHE A 182 -7.74 -9.00 13.92
C PHE A 182 -8.15 -10.46 13.91
N ARG A 183 -9.09 -10.85 13.06
CA ARG A 183 -9.48 -12.26 12.91
C ARG A 183 -8.31 -13.10 12.41
N ALA A 184 -7.55 -12.60 11.43
CA ALA A 184 -6.32 -13.24 10.96
C ALA A 184 -5.32 -13.44 12.11
N LYS A 185 -5.07 -12.41 12.91
CA LYS A 185 -4.18 -12.52 14.09
C LYS A 185 -4.67 -13.57 15.09
N LEU A 186 -5.98 -13.69 15.32
CA LEU A 186 -6.54 -14.70 16.24
C LEU A 186 -6.39 -16.14 15.72
N LEU A 187 -6.53 -16.35 14.41
CA LEU A 187 -6.48 -17.68 13.80
C LEU A 187 -5.05 -18.12 13.41
N VAL A 188 -4.17 -17.16 13.10
CA VAL A 188 -2.80 -17.41 12.63
C VAL A 188 -1.77 -17.38 13.77
N ARG A 189 -2.02 -16.68 14.90
CA ARG A 189 -1.10 -16.72 16.05
C ARG A 189 -1.04 -18.04 16.84
N PRO A 190 -2.10 -18.86 17.01
CA PRO A 190 -2.05 -20.05 17.86
C PRO A 190 -1.33 -21.25 17.23
N GLN A 191 -0.28 -21.03 16.44
CA GLN A 191 0.48 -22.08 15.74
C GLN A 191 1.58 -22.70 16.61
N ASP A 192 1.58 -22.40 17.92
CA ASP A 192 2.47 -23.05 18.89
C ASP A 192 2.24 -24.57 18.84
N GLY A 193 3.31 -25.31 18.55
CA GLY A 193 3.28 -26.77 18.44
C GLY A 193 2.99 -27.33 17.05
N VAL A 194 2.78 -26.50 16.01
CA VAL A 194 2.72 -26.98 14.63
C VAL A 194 4.13 -27.31 14.13
N PRO A 195 4.38 -28.53 13.61
CA PRO A 195 5.67 -28.88 13.06
C PRO A 195 6.06 -27.96 11.90
N GLU A 196 7.34 -27.57 11.79
CA GLU A 196 7.81 -26.59 10.79
C GLU A 196 7.38 -26.93 9.36
N HIS A 197 7.43 -28.22 8.98
CA HIS A 197 7.04 -28.69 7.64
C HIS A 197 5.54 -28.52 7.32
N GLN A 198 4.69 -28.24 8.30
CA GLN A 198 3.24 -28.06 8.14
C GLN A 198 2.78 -26.61 8.29
N ILE A 199 3.67 -25.70 8.70
CA ILE A 199 3.34 -24.29 8.98
C ILE A 199 2.71 -23.64 7.75
N ASP A 200 3.33 -23.79 6.57
CA ASP A 200 2.82 -23.23 5.31
C ASP A 200 1.35 -23.58 5.05
N GLU A 201 1.01 -24.87 5.20
CA GLU A 201 -0.34 -25.36 4.91
C GLU A 201 -1.33 -24.95 6.00
N ALA A 202 -0.92 -25.02 7.27
CA ALA A 202 -1.74 -24.62 8.40
C ALA A 202 -2.11 -23.14 8.34
N VAL A 203 -1.13 -22.27 8.04
CA VAL A 203 -1.34 -20.83 7.89
C VAL A 203 -2.22 -20.52 6.69
N ALA A 204 -2.01 -21.18 5.54
CA ALA A 204 -2.86 -21.00 4.37
C ALA A 204 -4.33 -21.39 4.64
N ARG A 205 -4.57 -22.49 5.38
CA ARG A 205 -5.91 -22.87 5.84
C ARG A 205 -6.51 -21.81 6.76
N ALA A 206 -5.74 -21.28 7.70
CA ALA A 206 -6.21 -20.24 8.63
C ALA A 206 -6.58 -18.93 7.90
N TYR A 207 -5.81 -18.49 6.90
CA TYR A 207 -6.16 -17.30 6.11
C TYR A 207 -7.41 -17.52 5.25
N ARG A 208 -7.56 -18.68 4.59
CA ARG A 208 -8.80 -19.01 3.88
C ARG A 208 -10.01 -18.96 4.82
N ARG A 209 -9.88 -19.58 6.00
CA ARG A 209 -10.92 -19.57 7.02
C ARG A 209 -11.24 -18.15 7.52
N THR A 210 -10.22 -17.31 7.68
CA THR A 210 -10.38 -15.89 8.01
C THR A 210 -11.26 -15.19 6.98
N THR A 211 -10.96 -15.36 5.70
CA THR A 211 -11.73 -14.76 4.60
C THR A 211 -13.16 -15.30 4.53
N GLU A 212 -13.37 -16.60 4.71
CA GLU A 212 -14.72 -17.19 4.79
C GLU A 212 -15.56 -16.57 5.91
N LEU A 213 -15.04 -16.58 7.14
CA LEU A 213 -15.75 -16.06 8.31
C LEU A 213 -16.00 -14.56 8.20
N SER A 214 -15.05 -13.81 7.64
CA SER A 214 -15.20 -12.37 7.40
C SER A 214 -16.27 -12.09 6.35
N SER A 215 -16.32 -12.91 5.29
CA SER A 215 -17.37 -12.80 4.26
C SER A 215 -18.75 -13.10 4.85
N ILE A 216 -18.88 -14.16 5.66
CA ILE A 216 -20.14 -14.49 6.36
C ILE A 216 -20.59 -13.34 7.26
N ALA A 217 -19.68 -12.75 8.03
CA ALA A 217 -20.00 -11.64 8.92
C ALA A 217 -20.47 -10.40 8.15
N VAL A 218 -19.83 -10.09 7.01
CA VAL A 218 -20.26 -9.00 6.12
C VAL A 218 -21.63 -9.31 5.52
N GLN A 219 -21.86 -10.51 5.01
CA GLN A 219 -23.13 -10.88 4.39
C GLN A 219 -24.30 -10.77 5.36
N ARG A 220 -24.15 -11.15 6.63
CA ARG A 220 -25.20 -10.96 7.67
C ARG A 220 -25.64 -9.51 7.82
N VAL A 221 -24.72 -8.55 7.69
CA VAL A 221 -25.04 -7.11 7.74
C VAL A 221 -25.70 -6.66 6.43
N LEU A 222 -25.33 -7.26 5.30
CA LEU A 222 -25.81 -6.90 3.96
C LEU A 222 -27.20 -7.46 3.63
N GLU A 223 -27.53 -8.68 4.09
CA GLU A 223 -28.80 -9.38 3.84
C GLU A 223 -30.04 -8.53 4.20
N SER A 224 -29.90 -7.58 5.13
CA SER A 224 -30.95 -6.67 5.57
C SER A 224 -31.17 -5.43 4.68
N SER A 225 -30.33 -5.20 3.67
CA SER A 225 -30.22 -3.91 2.96
C SER A 225 -30.20 -3.99 1.43
N ALA A 226 -30.52 -5.15 0.85
CA ALA A 226 -30.61 -5.31 -0.60
C ALA A 226 -31.84 -4.55 -1.17
N THR A 227 -31.66 -3.28 -1.50
CA THR A 227 -32.67 -2.49 -2.20
C THR A 227 -32.48 -2.59 -3.72
N PRO A 228 -33.57 -2.62 -4.51
CA PRO A 228 -33.52 -2.70 -5.96
C PRO A 228 -33.13 -1.38 -6.66
N GLU A 229 -32.95 -0.26 -5.94
CA GLU A 229 -32.52 1.01 -6.55
C GLU A 229 -31.07 0.91 -7.06
N LYS A 230 -30.91 1.14 -8.37
CA LYS A 230 -29.61 1.13 -9.04
C LYS A 230 -28.95 2.50 -8.89
N ASP A 231 -27.85 2.52 -8.14
CA ASP A 231 -26.91 3.64 -8.04
C ASP A 231 -26.56 4.20 -9.43
N SER A 232 -26.41 5.53 -9.51
CA SER A 232 -25.90 6.24 -10.67
C SER A 232 -24.49 5.80 -11.03
N LEU A 233 -24.11 5.99 -12.30
CA LEU A 233 -22.76 5.74 -12.77
C LEU A 233 -21.73 6.53 -11.92
N ALA A 234 -22.03 7.77 -11.56
CA ALA A 234 -21.15 8.59 -10.74
C ALA A 234 -20.90 7.95 -9.36
N ALA A 235 -21.96 7.51 -8.67
CA ALA A 235 -21.85 6.83 -7.39
C ALA A 235 -21.02 5.54 -7.50
N ARG A 236 -21.29 4.71 -8.51
CA ARG A 236 -20.55 3.47 -8.77
C ARG A 236 -19.05 3.72 -8.97
N LEU A 237 -18.69 4.73 -9.78
CA LEU A 237 -17.30 5.08 -10.03
C LEU A 237 -16.60 5.62 -8.77
N MET A 238 -17.30 6.39 -7.94
CA MET A 238 -16.78 6.87 -6.65
C MET A 238 -16.48 5.70 -5.70
N LEU A 239 -17.43 4.78 -5.52
CA LEU A 239 -17.27 3.59 -4.68
C LEU A 239 -16.14 2.68 -5.20
N ALA A 240 -16.12 2.41 -6.50
CA ALA A 240 -15.08 1.56 -7.12
C ALA A 240 -13.69 2.18 -6.97
N THR A 241 -13.55 3.50 -7.16
CA THR A 241 -12.26 4.20 -6.98
C THR A 241 -11.73 4.06 -5.55
N MET A 242 -12.60 4.16 -4.54
CA MET A 242 -12.22 3.96 -3.14
C MET A 242 -11.67 2.54 -2.91
N VAL A 243 -12.37 1.52 -3.41
CA VAL A 243 -11.95 0.10 -3.28
C VAL A 243 -10.67 -0.18 -4.07
N ASN A 244 -10.57 0.34 -5.29
CA ASN A 244 -9.41 0.17 -6.18
C ASN A 244 -8.14 0.75 -5.55
N ARG A 245 -8.23 1.95 -4.98
CA ARG A 245 -7.11 2.56 -4.25
C ARG A 245 -6.58 1.62 -3.16
N SER A 246 -7.44 1.06 -2.32
CA SER A 246 -7.00 0.15 -1.27
C SER A 246 -6.32 -1.11 -1.81
N HIS A 247 -6.81 -1.65 -2.94
CA HIS A 247 -6.13 -2.76 -3.60
C HIS A 247 -4.73 -2.38 -4.07
N TRP A 248 -4.56 -1.20 -4.66
CA TRP A 248 -3.27 -0.72 -5.11
C TRP A 248 -2.28 -0.52 -3.96
N GLU A 249 -2.74 0.00 -2.82
CA GLU A 249 -1.94 0.12 -1.61
C GLU A 249 -1.44 -1.26 -1.13
N LEU A 250 -2.32 -2.27 -1.10
CA LEU A 250 -1.95 -3.64 -0.72
C LEU A 250 -0.94 -4.28 -1.68
N LEU A 251 -1.09 -4.08 -2.99
CA LEU A 251 -0.15 -4.60 -3.99
C LEU A 251 1.23 -3.95 -3.88
N GLU A 252 1.28 -2.65 -3.59
CA GLU A 252 2.55 -1.97 -3.40
C GLU A 252 3.26 -2.45 -2.12
N PHE A 253 2.51 -2.72 -1.05
CA PHE A 253 3.06 -3.37 0.13
C PHE A 253 3.60 -4.78 -0.19
N GLU A 254 2.88 -5.58 -0.99
CA GLU A 254 3.35 -6.89 -1.44
C GLU A 254 4.66 -6.79 -2.26
N ARG A 255 4.73 -5.83 -3.19
CA ARG A 255 5.92 -5.59 -4.01
C ARG A 255 7.11 -5.15 -3.17
N MET A 256 6.93 -4.21 -2.25
CA MET A 256 7.99 -3.76 -1.34
C MET A 256 8.50 -4.90 -0.45
N GLU A 257 7.60 -5.75 0.05
CA GLU A 257 7.99 -6.93 0.82
C GLU A 257 8.73 -7.98 -0.01
N GLN A 258 8.36 -8.15 -1.29
CA GLN A 258 9.08 -9.03 -2.21
C GLN A 258 10.52 -8.56 -2.40
N ILE A 259 10.74 -7.28 -2.66
CA ILE A 259 12.09 -6.69 -2.79
C ILE A 259 12.88 -6.87 -1.48
N ALA A 260 12.26 -6.50 -0.36
CA ALA A 260 12.86 -6.62 0.96
C ALA A 260 13.27 -8.07 1.31
N THR A 261 12.39 -9.04 1.05
CA THR A 261 12.63 -10.46 1.34
C THR A 261 13.73 -11.03 0.47
N GLN A 262 13.76 -10.70 -0.83
CA GLN A 262 14.81 -11.20 -1.73
C GLN A 262 16.19 -10.77 -1.26
N SER A 263 16.34 -9.48 -0.92
CA SER A 263 17.56 -8.92 -0.35
C SER A 263 17.93 -9.60 0.98
N LEU A 264 16.98 -9.71 1.90
CA LEU A 264 17.20 -10.36 3.20
C LEU A 264 17.60 -11.83 3.06
N SER A 265 17.00 -12.56 2.12
CA SER A 265 17.31 -13.97 1.87
C SER A 265 18.76 -14.17 1.40
N LYS A 266 19.25 -13.25 0.54
CA LYS A 266 20.66 -13.25 0.12
C LYS A 266 21.59 -12.95 1.29
N LEU A 267 21.28 -11.94 2.09
CA LEU A 267 22.03 -11.61 3.31
C LEU A 267 22.12 -12.81 4.26
N VAL A 268 20.99 -13.44 4.61
CA VAL A 268 20.94 -14.56 5.56
C VAL A 268 21.75 -15.74 5.05
N ARG A 269 21.52 -16.18 3.80
CA ARG A 269 22.28 -17.29 3.19
C ARG A 269 23.77 -16.97 3.11
N GLY A 270 24.09 -15.72 2.79
CA GLY A 270 25.44 -15.20 2.73
C GLY A 270 26.18 -15.29 4.05
N LEU A 271 25.58 -14.76 5.12
CA LEU A 271 26.12 -14.83 6.48
C LEU A 271 26.29 -16.28 6.96
N GLN A 272 25.35 -17.18 6.64
CA GLN A 272 25.47 -18.61 6.94
C GLN A 272 26.66 -19.25 6.25
N ARG A 273 26.87 -18.96 4.95
CA ARG A 273 27.96 -19.54 4.16
C ARG A 273 29.35 -19.18 4.68
N ILE A 274 29.49 -17.99 5.25
CA ILE A 274 30.76 -17.55 5.89
C ILE A 274 30.87 -17.97 7.37
N GLY A 275 29.95 -18.82 7.85
CA GLY A 275 30.04 -19.48 9.15
C GLY A 275 29.26 -18.82 10.30
N ASN A 276 28.47 -17.77 10.04
CA ASN A 276 27.63 -17.20 11.09
C ASN A 276 26.38 -18.05 11.29
N ARG A 277 26.00 -18.27 12.56
CA ARG A 277 24.75 -18.95 12.93
C ARG A 277 23.61 -17.98 13.26
N LEU A 278 23.96 -16.75 13.64
CA LEU A 278 23.03 -15.67 14.00
C LEU A 278 23.62 -14.31 13.59
N ALA A 279 22.76 -13.30 13.43
CA ALA A 279 23.20 -11.90 13.36
C ALA A 279 23.25 -11.33 14.79
N PRO A 280 24.43 -10.94 15.32
CA PRO A 280 24.60 -10.63 16.73
C PRO A 280 24.14 -9.20 17.07
N ALA A 281 22.90 -8.86 16.71
CA ALA A 281 22.33 -7.53 16.87
C ALA A 281 22.20 -7.09 18.35
N TYR A 282 22.33 -8.03 19.30
CA TYR A 282 22.35 -7.76 20.74
C TYR A 282 23.66 -7.16 21.25
N LEU A 283 24.73 -7.14 20.43
CA LEU A 283 25.99 -6.55 20.83
C LEU A 283 25.86 -5.03 21.04
N GLU A 284 26.68 -4.49 21.92
CA GLU A 284 26.84 -3.03 22.02
C GLU A 284 27.28 -2.43 20.69
N LYS A 285 26.88 -1.18 20.42
CA LYS A 285 27.05 -0.49 19.13
C LYS A 285 28.46 -0.66 18.54
N GLU A 286 29.50 -0.42 19.34
CA GLU A 286 30.89 -0.50 18.86
C GLU A 286 31.32 -1.94 18.57
N ALA A 287 30.95 -2.90 19.43
CA ALA A 287 31.22 -4.31 19.18
C ALA A 287 30.48 -4.84 17.92
N PHE A 288 29.26 -4.34 17.66
CA PHE A 288 28.53 -4.68 16.45
C PHE A 288 29.16 -4.07 15.20
N LYS A 289 29.67 -2.83 15.28
CA LYS A 289 30.44 -2.21 14.19
C LYS A 289 31.69 -3.00 13.84
N ASP A 290 32.46 -3.43 14.83
CA ASP A 290 33.64 -4.25 14.62
C ASP A 290 33.27 -5.59 13.96
N TRP A 291 32.15 -6.19 14.39
CA TRP A 291 31.61 -7.37 13.75
C TRP A 291 31.23 -7.10 12.28
N LEU A 292 30.55 -5.99 11.98
CA LEU A 292 30.22 -5.60 10.59
C LEU A 292 31.48 -5.44 9.73
N ILE A 293 32.51 -4.76 10.22
CA ILE A 293 33.79 -4.65 9.48
C ILE A 293 34.37 -6.02 9.21
N LYS A 294 34.47 -6.86 10.24
CA LYS A 294 35.01 -8.22 10.10
C LYS A 294 34.28 -9.05 9.05
N GLN A 295 32.95 -8.95 8.97
CA GLN A 295 32.17 -9.72 8.01
C GLN A 295 32.19 -9.12 6.60
N PHE A 296 32.16 -7.79 6.46
CA PHE A 296 31.85 -7.11 5.19
C PHE A 296 33.04 -6.42 4.51
N SER A 297 34.22 -6.34 5.15
CA SER A 297 35.40 -5.69 4.55
C SER A 297 36.20 -6.59 3.59
N GLN A 298 35.74 -7.81 3.33
CA GLN A 298 36.38 -8.77 2.43
C GLN A 298 36.26 -8.31 0.97
N GLN A 299 37.21 -8.69 0.11
CA GLN A 299 37.24 -8.30 -1.30
C GLN A 299 36.10 -8.90 -2.12
N ASP A 300 35.62 -10.06 -1.69
CA ASP A 300 34.51 -10.81 -2.22
C ASP A 300 33.60 -11.27 -1.08
N PHE A 301 32.36 -11.58 -1.43
CA PHE A 301 31.41 -12.19 -0.51
C PHE A 301 30.69 -13.31 -1.22
N LEU A 302 30.61 -14.47 -0.56
CA LEU A 302 30.29 -15.72 -1.25
C LEU A 302 28.85 -15.72 -1.79
N GLY A 303 28.74 -15.60 -3.12
CA GLY A 303 27.46 -15.52 -3.83
C GLY A 303 27.09 -14.13 -4.38
N GLU A 304 27.94 -13.12 -4.20
CA GLU A 304 27.71 -11.75 -4.68
C GLU A 304 28.82 -11.28 -5.62
N ALA A 305 28.56 -11.25 -6.92
CA ALA A 305 29.56 -10.89 -7.95
C ALA A 305 29.84 -9.37 -8.01
N GLY A 306 28.92 -8.53 -7.54
CA GLY A 306 29.03 -7.07 -7.51
C GLY A 306 29.59 -6.51 -6.20
N TRP A 307 30.30 -7.34 -5.42
CA TRP A 307 30.66 -7.01 -4.06
C TRP A 307 31.59 -5.81 -3.94
N ARG A 308 31.26 -4.93 -2.99
CA ARG A 308 32.02 -3.77 -2.60
C ARG A 308 32.42 -3.90 -1.13
N PRO A 309 33.73 -3.91 -0.80
CA PRO A 309 34.18 -4.02 0.57
C PRO A 309 33.69 -2.84 1.43
N LEU A 310 33.17 -3.16 2.61
CA LEU A 310 32.77 -2.16 3.60
C LEU A 310 33.99 -1.39 4.12
N LYS A 311 33.90 -0.06 4.11
CA LYS A 311 34.91 0.83 4.69
C LYS A 311 34.44 1.38 6.05
N PRO A 312 35.30 1.40 7.09
CA PRO A 312 34.94 1.89 8.43
C PRO A 312 34.30 3.27 8.46
N GLN A 313 34.78 4.19 7.61
CA GLN A 313 34.26 5.55 7.47
C GLN A 313 32.75 5.65 7.12
N HIS A 314 32.12 4.56 6.65
CA HIS A 314 30.70 4.55 6.31
C HIS A 314 29.79 4.13 7.48
N LEU A 315 30.33 3.54 8.55
CA LEU A 315 29.52 2.95 9.61
C LEU A 315 28.68 3.97 10.37
N GLU A 316 29.25 5.11 10.79
CA GLU A 316 28.45 6.14 11.50
C GLU A 316 27.28 6.63 10.64
N ARG A 317 27.49 6.71 9.32
CA ARG A 317 26.44 7.13 8.38
C ARG A 317 25.31 6.10 8.34
N PHE A 318 25.64 4.81 8.36
CA PHE A 318 24.62 3.76 8.43
C PHE A 318 23.84 3.82 9.73
N TYR A 319 24.48 4.09 10.86
CA TYR A 319 23.78 4.24 12.14
C TYR A 319 22.87 5.47 12.18
N THR A 320 23.29 6.59 11.59
CA THR A 320 22.44 7.78 11.47
C THR A 320 21.20 7.47 10.62
N GLN A 321 21.36 6.79 9.49
CA GLN A 321 20.24 6.37 8.64
C GLN A 321 19.34 5.34 9.33
N ALA A 322 19.92 4.37 10.05
CA ALA A 322 19.17 3.42 10.86
C ALA A 322 18.31 4.13 11.92
N GLY A 323 18.85 5.19 12.53
CA GLY A 323 18.12 6.07 13.44
C GLY A 323 16.86 6.64 12.81
N TRP A 324 16.96 7.15 11.57
CA TRP A 324 15.80 7.67 10.84
C TRP A 324 14.79 6.57 10.52
N VAL A 325 15.23 5.42 9.99
CA VAL A 325 14.32 4.29 9.69
C VAL A 325 13.51 3.89 10.93
N LEU A 326 14.14 3.84 12.11
CA LEU A 326 13.43 3.54 13.36
C LEU A 326 12.52 4.66 13.85
N GLU A 327 12.85 5.92 13.58
CA GLU A 327 11.93 7.02 13.85
C GLU A 327 10.68 6.91 12.98
N TRP A 328 10.83 6.49 11.72
CA TRP A 328 9.72 6.18 10.83
C TRP A 328 8.88 4.98 11.29
N GLU A 329 9.49 3.89 11.77
CA GLU A 329 8.75 2.76 12.38
C GLU A 329 7.86 3.19 13.56
N LYS A 330 8.31 4.14 14.38
CA LYS A 330 7.52 4.66 15.50
C LYS A 330 6.27 5.40 15.05
N PHE A 331 6.30 6.05 13.89
CA PHE A 331 5.12 6.71 13.32
C PHE A 331 4.07 5.69 12.82
N ASP A 332 4.49 4.46 12.51
CA ASP A 332 3.60 3.35 12.16
C ASP A 332 3.01 2.62 13.39
N PHE A 333 3.24 3.15 14.61
CA PHE A 333 2.78 2.57 15.89
C PHE A 333 3.18 1.10 16.08
N VAL A 334 4.29 0.67 15.49
CA VAL A 334 4.80 -0.70 15.65
C VAL A 334 5.56 -0.80 16.97
N GLU A 335 4.98 -1.50 17.95
CA GLU A 335 5.71 -1.90 19.16
C GLU A 335 6.54 -3.16 18.87
N HIS A 336 7.83 -3.09 19.15
CA HIS A 336 8.75 -4.23 19.06
C HIS A 336 9.12 -4.69 20.47
N GLU A 337 9.21 -6.02 20.65
CA GLU A 337 9.67 -6.62 21.91
C GLU A 337 11.18 -6.40 22.14
N GLU A 338 11.94 -6.20 21.05
CA GLU A 338 13.38 -5.97 21.09
C GLU A 338 13.74 -4.55 21.50
N LYS A 339 14.89 -4.39 22.18
CA LYS A 339 15.41 -3.07 22.58
C LYS A 339 15.77 -2.23 21.36
N ARG A 340 15.64 -0.90 21.47
CA ARG A 340 15.98 0.06 20.41
C ARG A 340 17.40 -0.14 19.84
N GLU A 341 18.37 -0.47 20.67
CA GLU A 341 19.75 -0.73 20.24
C GLU A 341 19.87 -1.96 19.32
N VAL A 342 19.10 -3.02 19.61
CA VAL A 342 19.03 -4.22 18.78
C VAL A 342 18.45 -3.88 17.40
N LEU A 343 17.36 -3.12 17.39
CA LEU A 343 16.72 -2.66 16.16
C LEU A 343 17.67 -1.76 15.33
N LEU A 344 18.45 -0.90 15.98
CA LEU A 344 19.44 -0.05 15.31
C LEU A 344 20.51 -0.90 14.62
N ASN A 345 21.03 -1.92 15.30
CA ASN A 345 22.02 -2.83 14.75
C ASN A 345 21.48 -3.62 13.55
N MET A 346 20.23 -4.10 13.62
CA MET A 346 19.57 -4.78 12.49
C MET A 346 19.43 -3.87 11.27
N CYS A 347 18.98 -2.63 11.45
CA CYS A 347 18.90 -1.65 10.37
C CYS A 347 20.30 -1.35 9.79
N ALA A 348 21.32 -1.15 10.64
CA ALA A 348 22.68 -0.91 10.20
C ALA A 348 23.24 -2.09 9.38
N LEU A 349 22.90 -3.33 9.75
CA LEU A 349 23.25 -4.53 8.98
C LEU A 349 22.64 -4.51 7.57
N HIS A 350 21.34 -4.20 7.44
CA HIS A 350 20.70 -4.11 6.13
C HIS A 350 21.28 -2.99 5.25
N LEU A 351 21.64 -1.85 5.86
CA LEU A 351 22.31 -0.75 5.15
C LEU A 351 23.71 -1.15 4.69
N ALA A 352 24.49 -1.80 5.55
CA ALA A 352 25.80 -2.34 5.19
C ALA A 352 25.70 -3.37 4.06
N TRP A 353 24.74 -4.29 4.15
CA TRP A 353 24.48 -5.28 3.10
C TRP A 353 24.18 -4.62 1.75
N SER A 354 23.22 -3.69 1.70
CA SER A 354 22.87 -3.04 0.43
C SER A 354 24.00 -2.19 -0.14
N TYR A 355 24.83 -1.56 0.70
CA TYR A 355 26.05 -0.88 0.25
C TYR A 355 27.02 -1.87 -0.40
N CYS A 356 27.27 -3.01 0.25
CA CYS A 356 28.28 -3.97 -0.20
C CYS A 356 27.82 -4.73 -1.45
N SER A 357 26.54 -5.07 -1.54
CA SER A 357 25.98 -5.77 -2.70
C SER A 357 25.67 -4.84 -3.88
N GLY A 358 25.70 -3.51 -3.68
CA GLY A 358 25.30 -2.55 -4.70
C GLY A 358 23.82 -2.64 -5.06
N GLU A 359 22.98 -3.11 -4.13
CA GLU A 359 21.54 -3.27 -4.36
C GLU A 359 20.89 -1.94 -4.76
N LYS A 360 20.22 -1.95 -5.90
CA LYS A 360 19.31 -0.87 -6.30
C LYS A 360 17.95 -1.13 -5.67
N HIS A 361 17.46 -0.16 -4.91
CA HIS A 361 16.12 -0.20 -4.32
C HIS A 361 15.20 0.67 -5.20
N ASP A 362 14.10 0.10 -5.69
CA ASP A 362 13.06 0.69 -6.56
C ASP A 362 13.28 2.13 -7.11
N LEU A 363 13.52 2.21 -8.42
CA LEU A 363 13.91 3.40 -9.22
C LEU A 363 12.75 4.35 -9.61
N ARG A 364 11.52 4.13 -9.13
CA ARG A 364 10.31 4.81 -9.65
C ARG A 364 10.01 6.18 -9.04
N VAL A 365 10.58 6.49 -7.87
CA VAL A 365 10.88 7.89 -7.50
C VAL A 365 12.24 8.17 -8.14
N PRO A 366 12.44 9.28 -8.89
CA PRO A 366 13.73 9.57 -9.50
C PRO A 366 14.83 9.41 -8.47
N ASP A 367 15.58 8.32 -8.59
CA ASP A 367 16.78 8.08 -7.80
C ASP A 367 17.81 9.01 -8.41
N ILE A 368 17.79 10.27 -7.95
CA ILE A 368 18.67 11.29 -8.51
C ILE A 368 20.06 10.96 -8.01
N LYS A 369 20.75 10.25 -8.90
CA LYS A 369 22.06 9.61 -8.80
C LYS A 369 21.95 8.19 -8.25
N ASP A 370 22.18 7.23 -9.16
CA ASP A 370 22.87 5.96 -8.92
C ASP A 370 24.16 6.07 -8.04
N PHE A 371 24.54 7.28 -7.60
CA PHE A 371 25.82 7.62 -7.00
C PHE A 371 25.81 7.99 -5.52
N ASP A 372 24.68 8.25 -4.84
CA ASP A 372 24.75 8.82 -3.49
C ASP A 372 24.84 7.75 -2.37
N LEU A 373 24.22 6.58 -2.54
CA LEU A 373 24.32 5.47 -1.56
C LEU A 373 25.18 4.28 -2.03
N VAL A 374 25.20 3.98 -3.33
CA VAL A 374 26.09 2.95 -3.90
C VAL A 374 27.57 3.35 -3.81
N ASN A 375 27.89 4.64 -3.56
CA ASN A 375 29.27 5.12 -3.41
C ASN A 375 29.69 5.50 -1.98
N GLY A 376 28.79 5.45 -0.99
CA GLY A 376 29.08 5.86 0.39
C GLY A 376 29.48 7.33 0.51
N ARG A 377 28.94 8.20 -0.35
CA ARG A 377 29.15 9.65 -0.29
C ARG A 377 28.47 10.24 0.94
N GLU A 378 28.85 11.47 1.26
CA GLU A 378 28.31 12.17 2.44
C GLU A 378 26.83 12.44 2.24
N ILE A 379 26.04 11.95 3.19
CA ILE A 379 24.65 12.35 3.32
C ILE A 379 24.60 13.47 4.33
N GLU A 380 24.30 14.68 3.85
CA GLU A 380 24.36 15.91 4.64
C GLU A 380 23.14 16.06 5.58
N SER A 381 22.02 15.38 5.29
CA SER A 381 20.81 15.43 6.13
C SER A 381 19.89 14.20 6.02
N GLY A 382 18.99 14.07 7.02
CA GLY A 382 17.84 13.14 7.10
C GLY A 382 17.07 12.93 5.83
N GLU A 383 17.02 14.02 5.11
CA GLU A 383 16.14 14.23 4.02
C GLU A 383 16.78 13.80 2.70
N GLN A 384 17.91 13.08 2.70
CA GLN A 384 18.58 12.55 1.50
C GLN A 384 18.34 11.05 1.24
N VAL A 385 17.61 10.36 2.12
CA VAL A 385 17.26 8.95 1.94
C VAL A 385 15.92 8.86 1.18
N PRO A 386 15.84 8.16 0.03
CA PRO A 386 14.58 7.99 -0.69
C PRO A 386 13.49 7.34 0.16
N LEU A 387 12.24 7.82 0.06
CA LEU A 387 11.11 7.30 0.84
C LEU A 387 10.88 5.79 0.59
N THR A 388 11.03 5.36 -0.67
CA THR A 388 10.95 3.95 -1.08
C THR A 388 12.01 3.09 -0.38
N ARG A 389 13.18 3.65 -0.10
CA ARG A 389 14.26 2.98 0.63
C ARG A 389 13.93 2.83 2.11
N ILE A 390 13.34 3.85 2.74
CA ILE A 390 12.83 3.74 4.12
C ILE A 390 11.81 2.61 4.20
N MET A 391 10.83 2.57 3.28
CA MET A 391 9.84 1.50 3.24
C MET A 391 10.47 0.11 3.07
N CYS A 392 11.44 -0.03 2.16
CA CYS A 392 12.14 -1.29 1.94
C CYS A 392 12.86 -1.74 3.23
N GLN A 393 13.59 -0.83 3.88
CA GLN A 393 14.32 -1.10 5.14
C GLN A 393 13.39 -1.45 6.31
N GLN A 394 12.27 -0.73 6.44
CA GLN A 394 11.20 -1.03 7.39
C GLN A 394 10.65 -2.45 7.19
N ARG A 395 10.43 -2.86 5.93
CA ARG A 395 9.99 -4.22 5.59
C ARG A 395 11.07 -5.25 5.86
N GLN A 396 12.35 -4.96 5.60
CA GLN A 396 13.46 -5.84 5.93
C GLN A 396 13.56 -6.08 7.44
N LEU A 397 13.52 -5.01 8.24
CA LEU A 397 13.51 -5.08 9.70
C LEU A 397 12.33 -5.92 10.20
N ASN A 398 11.10 -5.58 9.79
CA ASN A 398 9.90 -6.29 10.20
C ASN A 398 9.92 -7.78 9.81
N THR A 399 10.46 -8.09 8.64
CA THR A 399 10.61 -9.48 8.17
C THR A 399 11.67 -10.21 8.98
N MET A 400 12.83 -9.59 9.24
CA MET A 400 13.92 -10.14 10.04
C MET A 400 13.46 -10.47 11.47
N LEU A 401 12.74 -9.54 12.11
CA LEU A 401 12.20 -9.71 13.46
C LEU A 401 11.20 -10.85 13.54
N ARG A 402 10.20 -10.87 12.66
CA ARG A 402 9.10 -11.84 12.72
C ARG A 402 9.50 -13.23 12.23
N SER A 403 10.54 -13.34 11.41
CA SER A 403 11.15 -14.62 11.05
C SER A 403 12.29 -15.02 12.00
N HIS A 404 12.53 -14.25 13.07
CA HIS A 404 13.51 -14.52 14.13
C HIS A 404 14.96 -14.71 13.65
N GLN A 405 15.35 -14.04 12.57
CA GLN A 405 16.67 -14.22 11.95
C GLN A 405 17.81 -13.66 12.81
N HIS A 406 17.49 -12.84 13.81
CA HIS A 406 18.45 -12.38 14.82
C HIS A 406 18.74 -13.42 15.92
N TYR A 407 17.85 -14.39 16.12
CA TYR A 407 18.08 -15.52 17.01
C TYR A 407 18.80 -16.65 16.29
N GLU A 408 18.38 -16.95 15.06
CA GLU A 408 18.96 -18.00 14.23
C GLU A 408 18.81 -17.63 12.76
N LEU A 409 19.92 -17.60 12.02
CA LEU A 409 19.85 -17.46 10.57
C LEU A 409 19.26 -18.75 10.01
N ASN A 410 18.04 -18.67 9.48
CA ASN A 410 17.30 -19.78 8.92
C ASN A 410 16.54 -19.32 7.65
N PRO A 411 17.14 -19.48 6.45
CA PRO A 411 16.53 -19.09 5.18
C PRO A 411 15.17 -19.76 4.92
N GLN A 412 15.00 -21.01 5.36
CA GLN A 412 13.75 -21.75 5.16
C GLN A 412 12.62 -21.12 5.97
N LYS A 413 12.89 -20.77 7.23
CA LYS A 413 11.93 -20.05 8.09
C LYS A 413 11.57 -18.69 7.52
N LEU A 414 12.53 -17.97 6.96
CA LEU A 414 12.30 -16.71 6.26
C LEU A 414 11.39 -16.89 5.03
N GLU A 415 11.67 -17.90 4.20
CA GLU A 415 10.86 -18.22 3.01
C GLU A 415 9.41 -18.60 3.38
N THR A 416 9.24 -19.48 4.36
CA THR A 416 7.94 -19.86 4.92
C THR A 416 7.18 -18.64 5.42
N TYR A 417 7.83 -17.78 6.21
CA TYR A 417 7.22 -16.57 6.74
C TYR A 417 6.75 -15.62 5.63
N THR A 418 7.61 -15.32 4.65
CA THR A 418 7.24 -14.44 3.52
C THR A 418 6.12 -15.04 2.68
N LYS A 419 6.16 -16.36 2.42
CA LYS A 419 5.10 -17.05 1.68
C LYS A 419 3.76 -16.97 2.41
N CYS A 420 3.77 -17.18 3.73
CA CYS A 420 2.59 -17.05 4.58
C CYS A 420 2.01 -15.63 4.56
N ASN A 421 2.84 -14.60 4.71
CA ASN A 421 2.40 -13.21 4.63
C ASN A 421 1.79 -12.85 3.28
N ARG A 422 2.42 -13.31 2.20
CA ARG A 422 1.92 -13.10 0.84
C ARG A 422 0.55 -13.77 0.66
N ASP A 423 0.38 -14.99 1.15
CA ASP A 423 -0.93 -15.64 1.12
C ASP A 423 -1.99 -14.88 1.92
N GLY A 424 -1.64 -14.40 3.13
CA GLY A 424 -2.52 -13.56 3.94
C GLY A 424 -3.00 -12.30 3.20
N ARG A 425 -2.08 -11.56 2.57
CA ARG A 425 -2.46 -10.41 1.72
C ARG A 425 -3.37 -10.78 0.57
N ARG A 426 -3.08 -11.88 -0.13
CA ARG A 426 -3.94 -12.36 -1.24
C ARG A 426 -5.34 -12.75 -0.75
N GLN A 427 -5.45 -13.39 0.41
CA GLN A 427 -6.75 -13.70 1.01
C GLN A 427 -7.50 -12.45 1.45
N ASN A 428 -6.82 -11.41 1.95
CA ASN A 428 -7.43 -10.13 2.24
C ASN A 428 -7.89 -9.39 0.98
N MET A 429 -7.06 -9.34 -0.07
CA MET A 429 -7.46 -8.81 -1.38
C MET A 429 -8.68 -9.54 -1.94
N LYS A 430 -8.72 -10.87 -1.82
CA LYS A 430 -9.89 -11.67 -2.21
C LYS A 430 -11.12 -11.28 -1.39
N PHE A 431 -10.99 -11.15 -0.08
CA PHE A 431 -12.08 -10.69 0.78
C PHE A 431 -12.65 -9.35 0.31
N ILE A 432 -11.80 -8.34 0.08
CA ILE A 432 -12.22 -7.01 -0.37
C ILE A 432 -12.94 -7.10 -1.72
N ARG A 433 -12.36 -7.80 -2.71
CA ARG A 433 -12.95 -7.91 -4.05
C ARG A 433 -14.31 -8.59 -4.03
N THR A 434 -14.38 -9.75 -3.40
CA THR A 434 -15.60 -10.56 -3.41
C THR A 434 -16.74 -9.90 -2.66
N ASN A 435 -16.45 -9.13 -1.60
CA ASN A 435 -17.50 -8.60 -0.73
C ASN A 435 -17.78 -7.11 -0.92
N LEU A 436 -16.82 -6.29 -1.39
CA LEU A 436 -16.93 -4.83 -1.32
C LEU A 436 -16.99 -4.15 -2.70
N HIS A 437 -16.47 -4.77 -3.76
CA HIS A 437 -16.30 -4.14 -5.07
C HIS A 437 -17.61 -3.77 -5.77
N THR A 438 -18.68 -4.54 -5.57
CA THR A 438 -19.96 -4.40 -6.28
C THR A 438 -21.11 -3.96 -5.38
N LEU A 439 -20.81 -3.49 -4.16
CA LEU A 439 -21.84 -3.06 -3.22
C LEU A 439 -22.49 -1.75 -3.63
N SER A 440 -23.79 -1.64 -3.40
CA SER A 440 -24.55 -0.43 -3.61
C SER A 440 -24.35 0.60 -2.49
N LEU A 441 -24.77 1.85 -2.72
CA LEU A 441 -24.80 2.90 -1.69
C LEU A 441 -25.60 2.48 -0.45
N ALA A 442 -26.74 1.82 -0.64
CA ALA A 442 -27.56 1.30 0.45
C ALA A 442 -26.82 0.26 1.28
N GLN A 443 -26.10 -0.66 0.62
CA GLN A 443 -25.29 -1.69 1.27
C GLN A 443 -24.11 -1.08 2.04
N TRP A 444 -23.41 -0.10 1.46
CA TRP A 444 -22.36 0.64 2.16
C TRP A 444 -22.88 1.41 3.38
N LYS A 445 -24.08 1.98 3.29
CA LYS A 445 -24.76 2.64 4.41
C LYS A 445 -25.12 1.64 5.52
N SER A 446 -25.57 0.44 5.16
CA SER A 446 -25.80 -0.64 6.13
C SER A 446 -24.51 -1.05 6.83
N LEU A 447 -23.43 -1.28 6.07
CA LEU A 447 -22.12 -1.60 6.64
C LEU A 447 -21.61 -0.52 7.59
N THR A 448 -21.80 0.76 7.25
CA THR A 448 -21.38 1.86 8.13
C THR A 448 -22.05 1.81 9.50
N ARG A 449 -23.31 1.33 9.56
CA ARG A 449 -24.05 1.15 10.81
C ARG A 449 -23.66 -0.16 11.52
N GLY A 450 -23.55 -1.26 10.76
CA GLY A 450 -23.33 -2.61 11.30
C GLY A 450 -21.87 -3.05 11.46
N VAL A 451 -20.87 -2.29 10.98
CA VAL A 451 -19.45 -2.70 11.04
C VAL A 451 -18.97 -2.95 12.47
N TRP A 452 -19.57 -2.28 13.46
CA TRP A 452 -19.25 -2.51 14.87
C TRP A 452 -19.74 -3.86 15.39
N GLU A 453 -20.81 -4.42 14.82
CA GLU A 453 -21.26 -5.79 15.14
C GLU A 453 -20.22 -6.83 14.68
N ILE A 454 -19.44 -6.50 13.64
CA ILE A 454 -18.35 -7.33 13.14
C ILE A 454 -17.07 -7.12 13.96
N LEU A 455 -16.71 -5.86 14.25
CA LEU A 455 -15.42 -5.50 14.85
C LEU A 455 -15.40 -5.63 16.37
N ALA A 456 -16.48 -5.27 17.08
CA ALA A 456 -16.49 -5.23 18.54
C ALA A 456 -16.24 -6.60 19.20
N PRO A 457 -16.82 -7.73 18.72
CA PRO A 457 -16.51 -9.05 19.29
C PRO A 457 -15.02 -9.39 19.22
N LEU A 458 -14.36 -9.04 18.12
CA LEU A 458 -12.93 -9.27 17.88
C LEU A 458 -12.05 -8.42 18.80
N LEU A 459 -12.43 -7.17 19.05
CA LEU A 459 -11.72 -6.25 19.96
C LEU A 459 -11.85 -6.68 21.42
N LEU A 460 -13.05 -7.10 21.83
CA LEU A 460 -13.37 -7.42 23.22
C LEU A 460 -12.97 -8.84 23.64
N LYS A 461 -12.45 -9.65 22.70
CA LYS A 461 -12.20 -11.09 22.90
C LYS A 461 -13.42 -11.83 23.48
N ARG A 462 -14.63 -11.32 23.25
CA ARG A 462 -15.89 -11.88 23.74
C ARG A 462 -16.58 -12.62 22.60
N GLY A 463 -16.52 -13.95 22.64
CA GLY A 463 -17.44 -14.84 21.93
C GLY A 463 -16.96 -15.38 20.58
N GLU A 464 -17.02 -16.72 20.50
CA GLU A 464 -16.92 -17.70 19.40
C GLU A 464 -16.17 -17.32 18.11
N LEU A 465 -15.09 -18.08 17.87
CA LEU A 465 -14.25 -18.09 16.66
C LEU A 465 -15.03 -18.34 15.36
#